data_AF-A0A8J7RFS0-F1
#
_entry.id   AF-A0A8J7RFS0-F1
#
_cell.length_a   1.000
_cell.length_b   1.000
_cell.length_c   1.000
_cell.angle_alpha   90.00
_cell.angle_beta   90.00
_cell.angle_gamma   90.00
#
_symmetry.space_group_name_H-M   'P 1'
#
loop_
_entity.id
_entity.type
_entity.pdbx_description
1 polymer ?
#
loop_
_entity_poly.entity_id
_entity_poly.type
_entity_poly.pdbx_seq_one_letter_code
_entity_poly.pdbx_strand_id
1 'polypeptide(L)'
;MENNSVMDDLKKINNLWESKKKDNKIALEKLTEFMSEIKINAMGNEFIGKLPDGKTELIMFEDIDKMPLDEWIKKYFPIIFGFDKEIIENMNFKVKLELFKAYMEEYKHILSEKSFLD
;
A
#
# COMPACT_ATOMS: atom_id res chain seq x y z
N MET A 1 0.27 23.71 -15.57
CA MET A 1 0.64 24.05 -14.18
C MET A 1 0.02 23.06 -13.17
N GLU A 2 -0.06 21.75 -13.49
CA GLU A 2 -0.74 20.75 -12.62
C GLU A 2 0.21 19.83 -11.84
N ASN A 3 1.49 19.73 -12.23
CA ASN A 3 2.45 18.80 -11.60
C ASN A 3 2.91 19.22 -10.19
N ASN A 4 2.89 20.51 -9.86
CA ASN A 4 3.31 20.98 -8.52
C ASN A 4 2.32 20.55 -7.43
N SER A 5 1.02 20.45 -7.75
CA SER A 5 -0.03 20.10 -6.77
C SER A 5 0.12 18.68 -6.24
N VAL A 6 0.38 17.70 -7.12
CA VAL A 6 0.48 16.28 -6.72
C VAL A 6 1.70 16.04 -5.85
N MET A 7 2.81 16.71 -6.17
CA MET A 7 4.07 16.58 -5.43
C MET A 7 3.99 17.23 -4.04
N ASP A 8 3.26 18.33 -3.92
CA ASP A 8 3.00 18.98 -2.64
C ASP A 8 2.04 18.17 -1.76
N ASP A 9 1.05 17.50 -2.36
CA ASP A 9 0.13 16.62 -1.65
C ASP A 9 0.83 15.34 -1.14
N LEU A 10 1.72 14.74 -1.95
CA LEU A 10 2.55 13.62 -1.53
C LEU A 10 3.47 13.99 -0.35
N LYS A 11 4.08 15.17 -0.38
CA LYS A 11 4.90 15.67 0.74
C LYS A 11 4.09 15.85 2.03
N LYS A 12 2.86 16.34 1.94
CA LYS A 12 1.98 16.48 3.11
C LYS A 12 1.62 15.13 3.71
N ILE A 13 1.30 14.14 2.87
CA ILE A 13 1.02 12.77 3.32
C ILE A 13 2.25 12.17 3.99
N ASN A 14 3.45 12.35 3.42
CA ASN A 14 4.68 11.84 4.01
C ASN A 14 5.00 12.49 5.37
N ASN A 15 4.79 13.80 5.52
CA ASN A 15 5.00 14.47 6.81
C ASN A 15 3.99 14.02 7.88
N LEU A 16 2.73 13.79 7.49
CA LEU A 16 1.72 13.20 8.37
C LEU A 16 2.10 11.78 8.78
N TRP A 17 2.60 10.98 7.84
CA TRP A 17 3.07 9.63 8.08
C TRP A 17 4.24 9.57 9.06
N GLU A 18 5.30 10.37 8.84
CA GLU A 18 6.45 10.44 9.75
C GLU A 18 6.05 10.92 11.15
N SER A 19 5.11 11.86 11.26
CA SER A 19 4.60 12.30 12.57
C SER A 19 3.78 11.24 13.31
N LYS A 20 3.01 10.43 12.58
CA LYS A 20 2.17 9.34 13.14
C LYS A 20 2.90 8.00 13.27
N LYS A 21 4.12 7.88 12.74
CA LYS A 21 4.92 6.65 12.67
C LYS A 21 5.08 5.93 14.01
N LYS A 22 5.07 6.68 15.13
CA LYS A 22 5.19 6.11 16.48
C LYS A 22 3.92 5.42 16.97
N ASP A 23 2.75 5.97 16.65
CA ASP A 23 1.45 5.41 17.04
C ASP A 23 0.99 4.33 16.05
N ASN A 24 1.27 4.54 14.76
CA ASN A 24 1.01 3.55 13.71
C ASN A 24 1.88 2.30 13.84
N LYS A 25 3.12 2.41 14.33
CA LYS A 25 3.99 1.24 14.54
C LYS A 25 3.36 0.21 15.48
N ILE A 26 2.70 0.65 16.55
CA ILE A 26 2.05 -0.26 17.52
C ILE A 26 0.78 -0.89 16.93
N ALA A 27 0.02 -0.13 16.13
CA ALA A 27 -1.15 -0.66 15.44
C ALA A 27 -0.77 -1.65 14.33
N LEU A 28 0.28 -1.34 13.56
CA LEU A 28 0.86 -2.23 12.56
C LEU A 28 1.46 -3.48 13.19
N GLU A 29 2.25 -3.36 14.27
CA GLU A 29 2.83 -4.51 14.97
C GLU A 29 1.74 -5.47 15.48
N LYS A 30 0.61 -4.95 16.00
CA LYS A 30 -0.53 -5.77 16.45
C LYS A 30 -1.33 -6.40 15.33
N LEU A 31 -1.38 -5.78 14.14
CA LEU A 31 -2.11 -6.30 12.98
C LEU A 31 -1.26 -7.24 12.11
N THR A 32 0.07 -7.14 12.19
CA THR A 32 0.98 -7.69 11.15
C THR A 32 2.23 -8.36 11.72
N GLU A 33 2.23 -8.79 12.98
CA GLU A 33 3.38 -9.34 13.74
C GLU A 33 4.14 -10.49 13.01
N PHE A 34 3.52 -11.11 11.99
CA PHE A 34 4.08 -12.23 11.21
C PHE A 34 4.24 -11.96 9.71
N MET A 35 3.99 -10.73 9.23
CA MET A 35 3.92 -10.43 7.79
C MET A 35 5.23 -9.79 7.30
N SER A 36 5.82 -10.39 6.25
CA SER A 36 7.02 -9.88 5.60
C SER A 36 6.79 -8.49 5.01
N GLU A 37 7.78 -7.61 5.14
CA GLU A 37 7.73 -6.27 4.57
C GLU A 37 8.11 -6.27 3.10
N ILE A 38 7.48 -5.38 2.33
CA ILE A 38 7.77 -5.12 0.92
C ILE A 38 8.04 -3.63 0.75
N LYS A 39 9.16 -3.30 0.10
CA LYS A 39 9.52 -1.92 -0.20
C LYS A 39 8.95 -1.53 -1.56
N ILE A 40 8.15 -0.48 -1.59
CA ILE A 40 7.42 -0.07 -2.79
C ILE A 40 7.88 1.33 -3.16
N ASN A 41 8.39 1.49 -4.38
CA ASN A 41 8.76 2.79 -4.90
C ASN A 41 7.66 3.32 -5.81
N ALA A 42 6.98 4.39 -5.37
CA ALA A 42 5.96 5.07 -6.15
C ALA A 42 6.37 6.53 -6.39
N MET A 43 6.63 6.87 -7.66
CA MET A 43 7.02 8.23 -8.08
C MET A 43 8.21 8.81 -7.29
N GLY A 44 9.23 7.98 -7.00
CA GLY A 44 10.43 8.40 -6.26
C GLY A 44 10.26 8.49 -4.74
N ASN A 45 9.13 8.06 -4.20
CA ASN A 45 8.91 7.93 -2.76
C ASN A 45 8.89 6.44 -2.37
N GLU A 46 9.61 6.10 -1.31
CA GLU A 46 9.65 4.75 -0.74
C GLU A 46 8.55 4.59 0.31
N PHE A 47 7.71 3.58 0.12
CA PHE A 47 6.68 3.15 1.06
C PHE A 47 7.01 1.74 1.56
N ILE A 48 6.70 1.48 2.82
CA ILE A 48 6.78 0.14 3.40
C ILE A 48 5.37 -0.43 3.40
N GLY A 49 5.14 -1.44 2.56
CA GLY A 49 3.95 -2.27 2.60
C GLY A 49 4.21 -3.60 3.32
N LYS A 50 3.14 -4.36 3.50
CA LYS A 50 3.17 -5.73 4.03
C LYS A 50 2.73 -6.70 2.95
N LEU A 51 3.40 -7.85 2.90
CA LEU A 51 2.93 -8.99 2.14
C LEU A 51 1.78 -9.65 2.91
N PRO A 52 0.58 -9.77 2.31
CA PRO A 52 -0.53 -10.49 2.93
C PRO A 52 -0.13 -11.92 3.29
N ASP A 53 -0.73 -12.48 4.35
CA ASP A 53 -0.61 -13.93 4.58
C ASP A 53 -1.31 -14.69 3.45
N GLY A 54 -0.98 -15.97 3.23
CA GLY A 54 -1.49 -16.70 2.07
C GLY A 54 -3.02 -16.75 1.96
N LYS A 55 -3.74 -16.66 3.09
CA LYS A 55 -5.21 -16.60 3.09
C LYS A 55 -5.71 -15.22 2.64
N THR A 56 -5.14 -14.15 3.18
CA THR A 56 -5.47 -12.76 2.81
C THR A 56 -5.08 -12.48 1.37
N GLU A 57 -3.95 -13.02 0.92
CA GLU A 57 -3.45 -12.96 -0.44
C GLU A 57 -4.49 -13.51 -1.43
N LEU A 58 -4.93 -14.75 -1.23
CA LEU A 58 -5.95 -15.39 -2.07
C LEU A 58 -7.22 -14.55 -2.17
N ILE A 59 -7.77 -14.13 -1.02
CA ILE A 59 -9.00 -13.32 -0.98
C ILE A 59 -8.78 -11.97 -1.68
N MET A 60 -7.62 -11.34 -1.45
CA MET A 60 -7.29 -10.05 -2.02
C MET A 60 -7.23 -10.08 -3.55
N PHE A 61 -6.59 -11.11 -4.13
CA PHE A 61 -6.52 -11.25 -5.59
C PHE A 61 -7.84 -11.69 -6.22
N GLU A 62 -8.61 -12.54 -5.55
CA GLU A 62 -9.98 -12.87 -6.00
C GLU A 62 -10.88 -11.65 -6.05
N ASP A 63 -10.72 -10.73 -5.10
CA ASP A 63 -11.53 -9.53 -4.99
C ASP A 63 -11.18 -8.46 -6.04
N ILE A 64 -9.95 -8.46 -6.60
CA ILE A 64 -9.54 -7.49 -7.64
C ILE A 64 -10.51 -7.49 -8.83
N ASP A 65 -10.96 -8.67 -9.26
CA ASP A 65 -11.85 -8.81 -10.42
C ASP A 65 -13.35 -8.70 -10.05
N LYS A 66 -13.67 -8.74 -8.75
CA LYS A 66 -15.06 -8.77 -8.25
C LYS A 66 -15.55 -7.43 -7.73
N MET A 67 -14.68 -6.45 -7.49
CA MET A 67 -15.07 -5.13 -6.99
C MET A 67 -14.35 -3.97 -7.71
N PRO A 68 -14.93 -2.76 -7.69
CA PRO A 68 -14.27 -1.57 -8.21
C PRO A 68 -12.94 -1.30 -7.49
N LEU A 69 -11.94 -0.82 -8.24
CA LEU A 69 -10.60 -0.56 -7.69
C LEU A 69 -10.60 0.36 -6.46
N ASP A 70 -11.42 1.41 -6.42
CA ASP A 70 -11.48 2.30 -5.25
C ASP A 70 -12.01 1.58 -3.99
N GLU A 71 -12.95 0.63 -4.16
CA GLU A 71 -13.45 -0.19 -3.05
C GLU A 71 -12.40 -1.19 -2.59
N TRP A 72 -11.70 -1.83 -3.53
CA TRP A 72 -10.57 -2.69 -3.23
C TRP A 72 -9.50 -1.94 -2.43
N ILE A 73 -9.14 -0.73 -2.87
CA ILE A 73 -8.13 0.10 -2.21
C ILE A 73 -8.57 0.46 -0.79
N LYS A 74 -9.82 0.88 -0.58
CA LYS A 74 -10.36 1.16 0.76
C LYS A 74 -10.32 -0.06 1.68
N LYS A 75 -10.48 -1.26 1.13
CA LYS A 75 -10.47 -2.51 1.88
C LYS A 75 -9.05 -2.96 2.24
N TYR A 76 -8.10 -2.87 1.31
CA TYR A 76 -6.79 -3.52 1.46
C TYR A 76 -5.62 -2.58 1.77
N PHE A 77 -5.68 -1.29 1.42
CA PHE A 77 -4.61 -0.36 1.81
C PHE A 77 -4.42 -0.20 3.33
N PRO A 78 -5.46 -0.29 4.19
CA PRO A 78 -5.24 -0.34 5.64
C PRO A 78 -4.43 -1.55 6.07
N ILE A 79 -4.57 -2.68 5.38
CA ILE A 79 -3.90 -3.93 5.70
C ILE A 79 -2.47 -3.91 5.16
N ILE A 80 -2.29 -3.49 3.91
CA ILE A 80 -1.00 -3.47 3.22
C ILE A 80 -0.10 -2.39 3.78
N PHE A 81 -0.62 -1.16 3.93
CA PHE A 81 0.20 0.01 4.25
C PHE A 81 -0.04 0.53 5.67
N GLY A 82 -1.04 0.02 6.40
CA GLY A 82 -1.41 0.59 7.69
C GLY A 82 -2.02 2.00 7.58
N PHE A 83 -2.58 2.36 6.42
CA PHE A 83 -3.26 3.65 6.27
C PHE A 83 -4.62 3.64 6.97
N ASP A 84 -4.87 4.68 7.77
CA ASP A 84 -6.19 4.93 8.33
C ASP A 84 -7.23 5.11 7.20
N LYS A 85 -8.46 4.66 7.43
CA LYS A 85 -9.57 4.80 6.47
C LYS A 85 -9.79 6.25 6.03
N GLU A 86 -9.66 7.21 6.95
CA GLU A 86 -9.78 8.64 6.68
C GLU A 86 -8.68 9.15 5.73
N ILE A 87 -7.46 8.62 5.84
CA ILE A 87 -6.35 8.96 4.94
C ILE A 87 -6.67 8.46 3.53
N ILE A 88 -7.17 7.23 3.41
CA ILE A 88 -7.51 6.63 2.11
C ILE A 88 -8.68 7.37 1.48
N GLU A 89 -9.72 7.74 2.24
CA GLU A 89 -10.87 8.46 1.71
C GLU A 89 -10.50 9.84 1.15
N ASN A 90 -9.57 10.54 1.80
CA ASN A 90 -9.07 11.85 1.36
C ASN A 90 -7.93 11.77 0.33
N MET A 91 -7.40 10.58 0.05
CA MET A 91 -6.31 10.41 -0.91
C MET A 91 -6.79 10.62 -2.34
N ASN A 92 -6.04 11.41 -3.11
CA ASN A 92 -6.30 11.61 -4.53
C ASN A 92 -6.32 10.26 -5.27
N PHE A 93 -7.32 10.03 -6.10
CA PHE A 93 -7.46 8.76 -6.84
C PHE A 93 -6.24 8.41 -7.70
N LYS A 94 -5.54 9.40 -8.27
CA LYS A 94 -4.28 9.16 -8.99
C LYS A 94 -3.21 8.58 -8.06
N VAL A 95 -3.09 9.09 -6.83
CA VAL A 95 -2.12 8.57 -5.84
C VAL A 95 -2.47 7.15 -5.43
N LYS A 96 -3.77 6.88 -5.19
CA LYS A 96 -4.28 5.53 -4.92
C LYS A 96 -3.88 4.54 -6.03
N LEU A 97 -4.13 4.93 -7.28
CA LEU A 97 -3.84 4.12 -8.44
C LEU A 97 -2.34 3.84 -8.60
N GLU A 98 -1.48 4.83 -8.38
CA GLU A 98 -0.03 4.66 -8.51
C GLU A 98 0.55 3.79 -7.40
N LEU A 99 0.08 3.95 -6.16
CA LEU A 99 0.45 3.05 -5.05
C LEU A 99 0.00 1.61 -5.32
N PHE A 100 -1.22 1.44 -5.85
CA PHE A 100 -1.73 0.12 -6.23
C PHE A 100 -0.86 -0.53 -7.29
N LYS A 101 -0.52 0.19 -8.38
CA LYS A 101 0.33 -0.34 -9.44
C LYS A 101 1.71 -0.72 -8.92
N ALA A 102 2.36 0.18 -8.17
CA ALA A 102 3.69 -0.05 -7.62
C ALA A 102 3.70 -1.26 -6.68
N TYR A 103 2.65 -1.41 -5.85
CA TYR A 103 2.49 -2.60 -5.01
C TYR A 103 2.38 -3.88 -5.84
N MET A 104 1.50 -3.90 -6.85
CA MET A 104 1.26 -5.07 -7.68
C MET A 104 2.48 -5.44 -8.53
N GLU A 105 3.27 -4.46 -8.95
CA GLU A 105 4.51 -4.67 -9.69
C GLU A 105 5.58 -5.33 -8.81
N GLU A 106 5.84 -4.77 -7.64
CA GLU A 106 6.80 -5.34 -6.69
C GLU A 106 6.35 -6.74 -6.22
N TYR A 107 5.03 -6.92 -6.02
CA TYR A 107 4.46 -8.22 -5.69
C TYR A 107 4.76 -9.28 -6.76
N LYS A 108 4.57 -8.95 -8.04
CA LYS A 108 4.90 -9.83 -9.16
C LYS A 108 6.39 -10.12 -9.24
N HIS A 109 7.23 -9.13 -8.99
CA HIS A 109 8.67 -9.31 -8.95
C HIS A 109 9.07 -10.36 -7.90
N ILE A 110 8.58 -10.23 -6.67
CA ILE A 110 8.84 -11.20 -5.59
C ILE A 110 8.35 -12.62 -5.96
N LEU A 111 7.18 -12.74 -6.58
CA LEU A 111 6.69 -14.04 -7.05
C LEU A 111 7.58 -14.63 -8.13
N SER A 112 8.07 -13.82 -9.08
CA SER A 112 8.99 -14.29 -10.11
C SER A 112 10.32 -14.77 -9.54
N GLU A 113 10.85 -14.09 -8.52
CA GLU A 113 12.09 -14.49 -7.84
C GLU A 113 11.91 -15.80 -7.08
N LYS A 114 10.75 -16.01 -6.42
CA LYS A 114 10.41 -17.28 -5.77
C LYS A 114 10.29 -18.42 -6.78
N SER A 115 9.62 -18.20 -7.91
CA SER A 115 9.45 -19.20 -8.96
C SER A 115 10.75 -19.61 -9.66
N PHE A 116 11.81 -18.80 -9.53
CA PHE A 116 13.13 -19.08 -10.09
C PHE A 116 14.03 -19.90 -9.14
N LEU A 117 13.64 -19.99 -7.86
CA LEU A 117 14.35 -20.73 -6.81
C LEU A 117 13.77 -22.13 -6.55
N ASP A 118 12.61 -22.44 -7.13
CA ASP A 118 12.00 -23.79 -7.21
C ASP A 118 12.37 -24.50 -8.54
#